data_AF-A0A7X2XEU7-F1
#
_entry.id   AF-A0A7X2XEU7-F1
#
_cell.length_a   1.000
_cell.length_b   1.000
_cell.length_c   1.000
_cell.angle_alpha   90.00
_cell.angle_beta   90.00
_cell.angle_gamma   90.00
#
_symmetry.space_group_name_H-M   'P 1'
#
loop_
_entity.id
_entity.type
_entity.pdbx_description
1 polymer ?
#
loop_
_entity_poly.entity_id
_entity_poly.type
_entity_poly.pdbx_seq_one_letter_code
_entity_poly.pdbx_strand_id
1 'polypeptide(L)'
;MIRQSERKSKEISQLPEAALKLVVYPELGLALAEFLQEMLGQKYIIASLPYGMQNLLKWLKKIALSLDMQTDFTELKKDVSYNQGKFDTAIFQLR
;
A
#
# COMPACT_ATOMS: atom_id res chain seq x y z
N MET A 1 -26.63 5.41 12.32
CA MET A 1 -25.91 5.61 11.04
C MET A 1 -24.94 6.77 11.22
N ILE A 2 -23.65 6.52 11.38
CA ILE A 2 -22.65 7.57 11.67
C ILE A 2 -22.38 8.38 10.39
N ARG A 3 -22.45 9.71 10.48
CA ARG A 3 -22.22 10.61 9.33
C ARG A 3 -20.74 10.53 8.90
N GLN A 4 -20.46 10.59 7.60
CA GLN A 4 -19.09 10.51 7.08
C GLN A 4 -18.13 11.56 7.67
N SER A 5 -18.63 12.73 8.08
CA SER A 5 -17.84 13.76 8.77
C SER A 5 -17.35 13.33 10.16
N GLU A 6 -18.14 12.54 10.89
CA GLU A 6 -17.80 12.04 12.22
C GLU A 6 -16.76 10.91 12.17
N ARG A 7 -16.77 10.09 11.10
CA ARG A 7 -15.73 9.07 10.87
C ARG A 7 -14.37 9.71 10.62
N LYS A 8 -14.32 10.73 9.75
CA LYS A 8 -13.06 11.46 9.46
C LYS A 8 -12.44 12.06 10.73
N SER A 9 -13.25 12.65 11.60
CA SER A 9 -12.75 13.24 12.86
C SER A 9 -12.17 12.17 13.81
N LYS A 10 -12.87 11.04 13.99
CA LYS A 10 -12.35 9.93 14.81
C LYS A 10 -11.09 9.29 14.24
N GLU A 11 -11.05 9.07 12.92
CA GLU A 11 -9.89 8.49 12.23
C GLU A 11 -8.66 9.41 12.32
N ILE A 12 -8.85 10.74 12.26
CA ILE A 12 -7.76 11.71 12.44
C ILE A 12 -7.23 11.66 13.88
N SER A 13 -8.10 11.57 14.88
CA SER A 13 -7.69 11.47 16.28
C SER A 13 -6.90 10.20 16.59
N GLN A 14 -7.14 9.11 15.86
CA GLN A 14 -6.44 7.83 16.00
C GLN A 14 -5.18 7.71 15.12
N LEU A 15 -4.84 8.74 14.33
CA LEU A 15 -3.61 8.76 13.54
C LEU A 15 -2.33 8.43 14.34
N PRO A 16 -2.18 8.84 15.62
CA PRO A 16 -1.03 8.49 16.44
C PRO A 16 -0.91 6.99 16.75
N GLU A 17 -2.03 6.24 16.73
CA GLU A 17 -2.08 4.81 17.06
C GLU A 17 -1.72 3.91 15.88
N ALA A 18 -1.58 4.47 14.68
CA ALA A 18 -1.23 3.70 13.48
C ALA A 18 0.18 3.11 13.59
N ALA A 19 0.31 1.80 13.33
CA ALA A 19 1.59 1.09 13.35
C ALA A 19 2.58 1.56 12.26
N LEU A 20 2.05 2.01 11.11
CA LEU A 20 2.86 2.50 10.00
C LEU A 20 2.06 3.46 9.12
N LYS A 21 2.68 4.55 8.69
CA LYS A 21 2.12 5.47 7.69
C LYS A 21 2.67 5.17 6.30
N LEU A 22 1.78 5.16 5.31
CA LEU A 22 2.10 4.82 3.93
C LEU A 22 1.92 6.04 3.03
N VAL A 23 3.02 6.58 2.53
CA VAL A 23 3.01 7.70 1.58
C VAL A 23 2.98 7.13 0.17
N VAL A 24 1.81 7.25 -0.46
CA VAL A 24 1.55 6.78 -1.83
C VAL A 24 1.98 7.82 -2.88
N TYR A 25 1.81 9.10 -2.56
CA TYR A 25 2.24 10.22 -3.39
C TYR A 25 3.19 11.11 -2.58
N PRO A 26 4.50 11.04 -2.84
CA PRO A 26 5.48 11.85 -2.12
C PRO A 26 5.15 13.36 -2.19
N GLU A 27 4.78 13.84 -3.38
CA GLU A 27 4.43 15.25 -3.66
C GLU A 27 3.32 15.81 -2.75
N LEU A 28 2.43 14.95 -2.25
CA LEU A 28 1.26 15.37 -1.47
C LEU A 28 1.36 14.98 0.01
N GLY A 29 2.08 13.91 0.32
CA GLY A 29 2.04 13.27 1.63
C GLY A 29 3.37 13.25 2.38
N LEU A 30 4.49 13.59 1.75
CA LEU A 30 5.81 13.47 2.38
C LEU A 30 5.98 14.48 3.53
N ALA A 31 5.71 15.76 3.29
CA ALA A 31 5.83 16.80 4.30
C ALA A 31 4.97 16.51 5.54
N LEU A 32 3.78 15.95 5.33
CA LEU A 32 2.89 15.53 6.41
C LEU A 32 3.43 14.32 7.18
N ALA A 33 4.05 13.36 6.48
CA ALA A 33 4.64 12.19 7.11
C ALA A 33 5.90 12.53 7.93
N GLU A 34 6.75 13.42 7.41
CA GLU A 34 7.91 13.96 8.13
C GLU A 34 7.48 14.72 9.39
N PHE A 35 6.49 15.61 9.26
CA PHE A 35 5.93 16.33 10.41
C PHE A 35 5.39 15.38 11.50
N LEU A 36 4.68 14.32 11.10
CA LEU A 36 4.15 13.33 12.04
C LEU A 36 5.23 12.42 12.62
N GLN A 37 6.33 12.19 11.90
CA GLN A 37 7.50 11.50 12.43
C GLN A 37 8.21 12.36 13.48
N GLU A 38 8.41 13.65 13.24
CA GLU A 38 9.06 14.55 14.19
C GLU A 38 8.21 14.77 15.45
N MET A 39 6.90 14.96 15.30
CA MET A 39 6.02 15.24 16.44
C MET A 39 5.66 14.00 17.26
N LEU A 40 5.46 12.84 16.62
CA LEU A 40 4.90 11.64 17.26
C LEU A 40 5.84 10.44 17.22
N GLY A 41 7.04 10.56 16.65
CA GLY A 41 7.99 9.46 16.49
C GLY A 41 7.52 8.37 15.53
N GLN A 42 6.50 8.63 14.72
CA GLN A 42 5.84 7.61 13.92
C GLN A 42 6.67 7.21 12.70
N LYS A 43 6.80 5.90 12.49
CA LYS A 43 7.44 5.35 11.30
C LYS A 43 6.54 5.53 10.08
N TYR A 44 7.15 5.95 8.98
CA TYR A 44 6.48 6.00 7.68
C TYR A 44 7.32 5.28 6.63
N ILE A 45 6.64 4.85 5.57
CA ILE A 45 7.28 4.36 4.36
C ILE A 45 6.75 5.11 3.15
N ILE A 46 7.64 5.33 2.19
CA ILE A 46 7.28 5.82 0.86
C ILE A 46 7.12 4.60 -0.04
N ALA A 47 5.91 4.37 -0.54
CA ALA A 47 5.65 3.31 -1.51
C ALA A 47 4.62 3.81 -2.52
N SER A 48 5.13 4.25 -3.68
CA SER A 48 4.34 4.74 -4.80
C SER A 48 3.30 3.73 -5.27
N LEU A 49 2.28 4.21 -5.98
CA LEU A 49 1.22 3.37 -6.51
C LEU A 49 1.76 2.16 -7.29
N PRO A 50 1.38 0.95 -6.89
CA PRO A 50 1.82 -0.23 -7.59
C PRO A 50 0.97 -0.50 -8.84
N TYR A 51 1.34 0.13 -9.95
CA TYR A 51 0.69 -0.17 -11.23
C TYR A 51 1.10 -1.54 -11.74
N GLY A 52 0.11 -2.40 -11.96
CA GLY A 52 0.30 -3.78 -12.43
C GLY A 52 0.55 -4.79 -11.31
N MET A 53 0.12 -6.03 -11.55
CA MET A 53 0.08 -7.10 -10.53
C MET A 53 1.45 -7.43 -9.93
N GLN A 54 2.52 -7.37 -10.72
CA GLN A 54 3.88 -7.61 -10.22
C GLN A 54 4.35 -6.52 -9.26
N ASN A 55 4.05 -5.25 -9.57
CA ASN A 55 4.40 -4.13 -8.71
C ASN A 55 3.54 -4.12 -7.45
N LEU A 56 2.29 -4.56 -7.53
CA LEU A 56 1.42 -4.75 -6.37
C LEU A 56 2.01 -5.76 -5.39
N LEU A 57 2.49 -6.90 -5.90
CA LEU A 57 3.14 -7.90 -5.06
C LEU A 57 4.41 -7.37 -4.38
N LYS A 58 5.24 -6.62 -5.12
CA LYS A 58 6.45 -5.98 -4.56
C LYS A 58 6.10 -4.94 -3.48
N TRP A 59 5.06 -4.15 -3.73
CA TRP A 59 4.57 -3.12 -2.81
C TRP A 59 4.02 -3.72 -1.53
N LEU A 60 3.19 -4.78 -1.62
CA LEU A 60 2.69 -5.51 -0.46
C LEU A 60 3.82 -6.12 0.38
N LYS A 61 4.83 -6.73 -0.27
CA LYS A 61 6.01 -7.25 0.43
C LYS A 61 6.77 -6.16 1.18
N LYS A 62 6.92 -4.97 0.59
CA LYS A 62 7.58 -3.83 1.24
C LYS A 62 6.84 -3.41 2.51
N ILE A 63 5.51 -3.37 2.46
CA ILE A 63 4.67 -3.04 3.63
C ILE A 63 4.81 -4.11 4.70
N ALA A 64 4.71 -5.39 4.33
CA ALA A 64 4.83 -6.50 5.27
C ALA A 64 6.19 -6.52 5.99
N LEU A 65 7.28 -6.29 5.26
CA LEU A 65 8.62 -6.16 5.85
C LEU A 65 8.72 -4.97 6.81
N SER A 66 8.06 -3.86 6.50
CA SER A 66 8.08 -2.65 7.34
C SER A 66 7.26 -2.80 8.62
N LEU A 67 6.27 -3.70 8.60
CA LEU A 67 5.44 -4.07 9.74
C LEU A 67 5.98 -5.29 10.51
N ASP A 68 7.11 -5.85 10.08
CA ASP A 68 7.66 -7.13 10.58
C ASP A 68 6.62 -8.27 10.58
N MET A 69 5.74 -8.25 9.58
CA MET A 69 4.65 -9.22 9.45
C MET A 69 5.04 -10.39 8.59
N GLN A 70 4.90 -11.60 9.13
CA GLN A 70 4.99 -12.81 8.35
C GLN A 70 3.71 -12.99 7.53
N THR A 71 3.82 -12.88 6.21
CA THR A 71 2.69 -12.92 5.28
C THR A 71 2.91 -13.97 4.23
N ASP A 72 1.89 -14.81 4.02
CA ASP A 72 1.90 -15.76 2.91
C ASP A 72 1.33 -15.09 1.65
N PHE A 73 2.14 -15.07 0.59
CA PHE A 73 1.80 -14.51 -0.71
C PHE A 73 1.57 -15.60 -1.77
N THR A 74 1.39 -16.86 -1.38
CA THR A 74 1.18 -18.00 -2.30
C THR A 74 0.00 -17.77 -3.24
N GLU A 75 -1.18 -17.44 -2.73
CA GLU A 75 -2.38 -17.20 -3.55
C GLU A 75 -2.20 -16.00 -4.49
N LEU A 76 -1.66 -14.88 -3.98
CA LEU A 76 -1.39 -13.70 -4.81
C LEU A 76 -0.37 -13.98 -5.93
N LYS A 77 0.62 -14.85 -5.69
CA LYS A 77 1.56 -15.28 -6.74
C LYS A 77 0.87 -16.13 -7.82
N LYS A 78 -0.10 -16.97 -7.43
CA LYS A 78 -0.91 -17.73 -8.40
C LYS A 78 -1.70 -16.79 -9.30
N ASP A 79 -2.36 -15.78 -8.71
CA ASP A 79 -3.13 -14.79 -9.46
C ASP A 79 -2.27 -13.95 -10.40
N VAL A 80 -1.09 -13.53 -9.95
CA VAL A 80 -0.12 -12.82 -10.80
C VAL A 80 0.27 -13.69 -12.00
N SER A 81 0.58 -14.98 -11.77
CA SER A 81 1.01 -15.90 -12.82
C SER A 81 -0.11 -16.23 -13.82
N TYR A 82 -1.33 -16.44 -13.33
CA TYR A 82 -2.52 -16.67 -14.16
C TYR A 82 -2.80 -15.48 -15.08
N ASN A 83 -2.74 -14.25 -14.55
CA ASN A 83 -2.98 -13.05 -15.33
C ASN A 83 -1.87 -12.83 -16.37
N GLN A 84 -0.61 -13.07 -16.01
CA GLN A 84 0.52 -12.99 -16.95
C GLN A 84 0.30 -13.91 -18.16
N GLY A 85 -0.09 -15.18 -17.92
CA GLY A 85 -0.35 -16.14 -18.99
C GLY A 85 -1.51 -15.74 -19.91
N LYS A 86 -2.55 -15.08 -19.38
CA LYS A 86 -3.63 -14.50 -20.21
C LYS A 86 -3.14 -13.37 -21.10
N PHE A 87 -2.33 -12.46 -20.56
CA PHE A 87 -1.75 -11.37 -21.36
C PHE A 87 -0.85 -11.90 -22.47
N ASP A 88 0.01 -12.87 -22.17
CA ASP A 88 0.92 -13.46 -23.15
C ASP A 88 0.14 -14.19 -24.27
N THR A 89 -0.91 -14.93 -23.90
CA THR A 89 -1.81 -15.59 -24.86
C THR A 89 -2.54 -14.57 -25.73
N ALA A 90 -3.05 -13.49 -25.14
CA ALA A 90 -3.74 -12.43 -25.87
C ALA A 90 -2.82 -11.69 -26.85
N ILE A 91 -1.56 -11.43 -26.47
CA ILE A 91 -0.56 -10.82 -27.37
C ILE A 91 -0.22 -11.75 -28.54
N PHE A 92 -0.12 -13.06 -28.29
CA PHE A 92 0.14 -14.03 -29.35
C PHE A 92 -1.00 -14.07 -30.39
N GLN A 93 -2.26 -13.93 -29.97
CA GLN A 93 -3.41 -13.90 -30.90
C GLN A 93 -3.58 -12.59 -31.68
N LEU A 94 -2.87 -11.54 -31.30
CA LEU A 94 -2.88 -10.24 -32.00
C LEU A 94 -1.79 -10.13 -33.08
N ARG A 95 -0.88 -11.11 -33.16
CA ARG A 95 0.16 -11.21 -34.20
C ARG A 95 -0.25 -12.19 -35.29
#